data_AF-A0A379GGU6-F1
#
_entry.id   AF-A0A379GGU6-F1
#
_cell.length_a   1.000
_cell.length_b   1.000
_cell.length_c   1.000
_cell.angle_alpha   90.00
_cell.angle_beta   90.00
_cell.angle_gamma   90.00
#
_symmetry.space_group_name_H-M   'P 1'
#
loop_
_entity.id
_entity.type
_entity.pdbx_description
1 polymer ?
#
loop_
_entity_poly.entity_id
_entity_poly.type
_entity_poly.pdbx_seq_one_letter_code
_entity_poly.pdbx_strand_id
1 'polypeptide(L)' 'MGLPVELYCFTRATTWVEYEETQSEIFEYINACAKYFKLDIYQQPSGHDLSKITFK' A
#
# COMPACT_ATOMS: atom_id res chain seq x y z
N MET A 1 3.88 9.26 11.91
CA MET A 1 3.70 7.88 12.41
C MET A 1 2.41 7.37 11.82
N GLY A 2 2.43 6.26 11.09
CA GLY A 2 1.23 5.64 10.52
C GLY A 2 0.60 4.64 11.47
N LEU A 3 -0.68 4.32 11.26
CA LEU A 3 -1.35 3.19 11.91
C LEU A 3 -1.32 2.00 10.94
N PRO A 4 -0.73 0.85 11.31
CA PRO A 4 -0.77 -0.34 10.45
C PRO A 4 -2.21 -0.84 10.32
N VAL A 5 -2.58 -1.25 9.11
CA VAL A 5 -3.86 -1.87 8.79
C VAL A 5 -3.59 -3.21 8.14
N GLU A 6 -4.24 -4.26 8.62
CA GLU A 6 -4.19 -5.59 8.04
C GLU A 6 -5.44 -5.84 7.18
N LEU A 7 -5.23 -6.39 5.99
CA LEU A 7 -6.29 -6.73 5.05
C LEU A 7 -6.33 -8.24 4.88
N TYR A 8 -7.40 -8.86 5.37
CA TYR A 8 -7.59 -10.31 5.30
C TYR A 8 -8.81 -10.64 4.44
N CYS A 9 -8.57 -11.32 3.31
CA CYS A 9 -9.62 -11.72 2.37
C CYS A 9 -9.25 -13.02 1.65
N PHE A 10 -10.24 -13.64 1.01
CA PHE A 10 -10.08 -14.86 0.22
C PHE A 10 -10.43 -14.58 -1.23
N THR A 11 -9.66 -15.14 -2.15
CA THR A 11 -10.02 -15.20 -3.58
C THR A 11 -10.35 -16.63 -3.97
N ARG A 12 -11.24 -16.79 -4.95
CA ARG A 12 -11.55 -18.10 -5.54
C ARG A 12 -10.42 -18.57 -6.47
N ALA A 13 -9.61 -17.64 -6.98
CA ALA A 13 -8.50 -17.95 -7.87
C ALA A 13 -7.46 -18.79 -7.12
N THR A 14 -7.13 -19.96 -7.67
CA THR A 14 -6.09 -20.84 -7.13
C THR A 14 -4.81 -20.80 -7.97
N THR A 15 -4.88 -20.19 -9.16
CA THR A 15 -3.72 -19.97 -10.01
C THR A 15 -2.91 -18.79 -9.46
N TRP A 16 -1.59 -18.92 -9.48
CA TRP A 16 -0.70 -17.91 -8.90
C TRP A 16 -0.84 -16.53 -9.57
N VAL A 17 -0.95 -16.52 -10.91
CA VAL A 17 -1.03 -15.28 -11.70
C VAL A 17 -2.30 -14.50 -11.36
N GLU A 18 -3.47 -15.13 -11.41
CA GLU A 18 -4.74 -14.45 -11.08
C GLU A 18 -4.80 -14.02 -9.62
N TYR A 19 -4.18 -14.81 -8.72
CA TYR A 19 -4.07 -14.45 -7.31
C TYR A 19 -3.26 -13.16 -7.12
N GLU A 20 -2.09 -13.04 -7.76
CA GLU A 20 -1.26 -11.82 -7.70
C GLU A 20 -1.92 -10.60 -8.35
N GLU A 21 -2.60 -10.81 -9.48
CA GLU A 21 -3.39 -9.75 -10.14
C GLU A 21 -4.48 -9.22 -9.21
N THR A 22 -5.28 -10.12 -8.64
CA THR A 22 -6.33 -9.75 -7.66
C THR A 22 -5.72 -9.00 -6.47
N GLN A 23 -4.58 -9.46 -5.95
CA GLN A 23 -3.93 -8.84 -4.81
C GLN A 23 -3.45 -7.41 -5.15
N SER A 24 -2.91 -7.22 -6.36
CA SER A 24 -2.43 -5.92 -6.84
C SER A 24 -3.59 -4.92 -7.03
N GLU A 25 -4.69 -5.36 -7.64
CA GLU A 25 -5.89 -4.54 -7.83
C GLU A 25 -6.45 -4.01 -6.49
N ILE A 26 -6.45 -4.85 -5.44
CA ILE A 26 -6.90 -4.44 -4.10
C ILE A 26 -6.03 -3.30 -3.56
N PHE A 27 -4.70 -3.42 -3.65
CA PHE A 27 -3.78 -2.38 -3.16
C PHE A 27 -3.87 -1.09 -3.98
N GLU A 28 -4.00 -1.18 -5.30
CA GLU A 28 -4.20 -0.02 -6.17
C GLU A 28 -5.48 0.73 -5.83
N TYR A 29 -6.59 -0.01 -5.67
CA TYR A 29 -7.87 0.56 -5.29
C TYR A 29 -7.80 1.28 -3.93
N ILE A 30 -7.21 0.64 -2.92
CA ILE A 30 -7.08 1.24 -1.58
C ILE A 30 -6.22 2.51 -1.64
N ASN A 31 -5.11 2.49 -2.39
CA ASN A 31 -4.25 3.65 -2.57
C ASN A 31 -5.01 4.82 -3.24
N ALA A 32 -5.81 4.53 -4.27
CA ALA A 32 -6.65 5.52 -4.92
C ALA A 32 -7.76 6.04 -4.00
N CYS A 33 -8.39 5.15 -3.22
CA CYS A 33 -9.55 5.49 -2.40
C CYS A 33 -9.21 6.16 -1.06
N ALA A 34 -8.01 5.98 -0.52
CA ALA A 34 -7.59 6.54 0.77
C ALA A 34 -7.86 8.05 0.87
N LYS A 35 -7.67 8.78 -0.25
CA LYS A 35 -7.89 10.22 -0.33
C LYS A 35 -9.33 10.64 -0.06
N TYR A 36 -10.33 9.82 -0.40
CA TYR A 36 -11.74 10.12 -0.11
C TYR A 36 -12.05 10.09 1.39
N PHE A 37 -11.32 9.29 2.15
CA PHE A 37 -11.45 9.18 3.61
C PHE A 37 -10.58 10.19 4.36
N LYS A 38 -9.95 11.14 3.66
CA LYS A 38 -8.95 12.05 4.23
C LYS A 38 -7.79 11.30 4.91
N LEU A 39 -7.45 10.11 4.39
CA LEU A 39 -6.33 9.30 4.82
C LEU A 39 -5.16 9.48 3.84
N ASP A 40 -3.95 9.45 4.37
CA ASP A 40 -2.71 9.44 3.60
C ASP A 40 -1.97 8.12 3.81
N ILE A 41 -1.46 7.56 2.71
CA ILE A 41 -0.64 6.34 2.77
C ILE A 41 0.70 6.69 3.41
N TYR A 42 1.00 6.00 4.52
CA TYR A 42 2.28 6.12 5.20
C TYR A 42 3.28 5.12 4.62
N GLN A 43 4.40 5.63 4.10
CA GLN A 43 5.53 4.82 3.65
C GLN A 43 6.76 5.21 4.45
N GLN A 44 7.54 4.21 4.89
CA GLN A 44 8.86 4.40 5.46
C GLN A 44 9.86 3.65 4.57
N PRO A 45 10.87 4.31 3.99
CA PRO A 45 11.23 5.73 4.15
C PRO A 45 10.28 6.66 3.37
N SER A 46 9.92 7.78 3.97
CA SER A 46 9.25 8.86 3.24
C SER A 46 10.31 9.65 2.44
N GLY A 47 9.93 10.39 1.39
CA GLY A 47 10.88 11.25 0.67
C GLY A 47 11.63 12.26 1.56
N HIS A 48 11.06 12.56 2.73
CA HIS A 48 11.66 13.40 3.78
C HIS A 48 12.73 12.68 4.62
N ASP A 49 12.74 11.35 4.63
CA ASP A 49 13.81 10.55 5.25
C ASP A 49 15.03 10.41 4.33
N LEU A 50 14.80 10.37 3.00
CA LEU A 50 15.86 10.33 1.99
C LEU A 50 16.66 11.65 1.93
N SER A 51 16.02 12.80 2.17
CA SER A 51 16.70 14.10 2.17
C SER A 51 17.75 14.25 3.29
N LYS A 52 17.65 13.43 4.35
CA LYS A 52 18.63 13.39 5.46
C LYS A 52 19.86 12.54 5.15
N ILE A 53 19.84 11.71 4.11
CA ILE A 53 20.96 10.84 3.73
C ILE A 53 21.96 11.58 2.82
N THR A 54 21.53 12.63 2.10
CA THR A 54 22.36 13.31 1.08
C THR A 54 23.32 14.38 1.62
N PHE A 55 23.40 14.61 2.94
CA PHE A 55 24.38 15.55 3.51
C PHE A 55 25.35 14.85 4.46
N LYS A 56 26.36 14.19 3.89
CA LYS A 56 27.67 13.98 4.52
C LYS A 56 28.77 13.92 3.46
#